data_AF-A0A4U2DU69-F1
#
_entry.id   AF-A0A4U2DU69-F1
#
_cell.length_a   1.000
_cell.length_b   1.000
_cell.length_c   1.000
_cell.angle_alpha   90.00
_cell.angle_beta   90.00
_cell.angle_gamma   90.00
#
_symmetry.space_group_name_H-M   'P 1'
#
loop_
_entity.id
_entity.type
_entity.pdbx_description
1 polymer ?
#
loop_
_entity_poly.entity_id
_entity_poly.type
_entity_poly.pdbx_seq_one_letter_code
_entity_poly.pdbx_strand_id
1 'polypeptide(L)'
;MSTDRMQERVNEICNDLYSKGEKVSVRVILTYLPDVSSTSTVHKYYANWRKELEANEKSLYDKLGFSSEFTQMFMKEISRFSVEAEQRYKGIAEEANEQRDAAIDELGKMEDRLHKQNAVVEQQGKDITQLKGELTQSERTHEAEMSKLEQSQHVLVTELRQRITQLE
;
A
#
# COMPACT_ATOMS: atom_id res chain seq x y z
N MET A 1 -3.37 -13.23 -26.07
CA MET A 1 -3.90 -14.03 -24.95
C MET A 1 -3.40 -15.46 -25.13
N SER A 2 -2.70 -16.04 -24.15
CA SER A 2 -2.36 -17.47 -24.22
C SER A 2 -3.63 -18.30 -24.32
N THR A 3 -3.59 -19.38 -25.08
CA THR A 3 -4.72 -20.31 -25.28
C THR A 3 -5.32 -20.82 -23.98
N ASP A 4 -4.50 -20.94 -22.92
CA ASP A 4 -4.91 -21.43 -21.61
C ASP A 4 -5.79 -20.42 -20.86
N ARG A 5 -5.46 -19.12 -20.89
CA ARG A 5 -6.28 -18.06 -20.27
C ARG A 5 -7.68 -17.96 -20.87
N MET A 6 -7.84 -18.30 -22.14
CA MET A 6 -9.17 -18.30 -22.79
C MET A 6 -9.98 -19.55 -22.42
N GLN A 7 -9.33 -20.71 -22.27
CA GLN A 7 -9.99 -21.92 -21.75
C GLN A 7 -10.45 -21.72 -20.31
N GLU A 8 -9.61 -21.12 -19.45
CA GLU A 8 -9.95 -20.78 -18.05
C GLU A 8 -11.18 -19.87 -17.96
N ARG A 9 -11.19 -18.73 -18.68
CA ARG A 9 -12.36 -17.82 -18.73
C ARG A 9 -13.64 -18.53 -19.19
N VAL A 10 -13.55 -19.37 -20.22
CA VAL A 10 -14.72 -20.11 -20.72
C VAL A 10 -15.18 -21.14 -19.68
N ASN A 11 -14.25 -21.81 -19.01
CA ASN A 11 -14.57 -22.77 -17.94
C ASN A 11 -15.26 -22.08 -16.76
N GLU A 12 -14.76 -20.93 -16.31
CA GLU A 12 -15.38 -20.13 -15.25
C GLU A 12 -16.84 -19.78 -15.59
N ILE A 13 -17.09 -19.25 -16.79
CA ILE A 13 -18.43 -18.89 -17.25
C ILE A 13 -19.33 -20.14 -17.32
N CYS A 14 -18.82 -21.25 -17.85
CA CYS A 14 -19.59 -22.49 -17.95
C CYS A 14 -19.91 -23.07 -16.58
N ASN A 15 -18.96 -23.05 -15.63
CA ASN A 15 -19.15 -23.53 -14.27
C ASN A 15 -20.15 -22.65 -13.49
N ASP A 16 -20.09 -21.33 -13.66
CA ASP A 16 -21.05 -20.41 -13.05
C ASP A 16 -22.47 -20.67 -13.54
N LEU A 17 -22.68 -20.72 -14.86
CA LEU A 17 -23.98 -21.04 -15.46
C LEU A 17 -24.49 -22.43 -15.07
N TYR A 18 -23.60 -23.43 -15.07
CA TYR A 18 -23.94 -24.80 -14.69
C TYR A 18 -24.34 -24.90 -13.20
N SER A 19 -23.61 -24.21 -12.31
CA SER A 19 -23.92 -24.18 -10.87
C SER A 19 -25.31 -23.59 -10.58
N LYS A 20 -25.73 -22.59 -11.36
CA LYS A 20 -27.05 -21.94 -11.29
C LYS A 20 -28.17 -22.79 -11.90
N GLY A 21 -27.83 -23.89 -12.59
CA GLY A 21 -28.79 -24.70 -13.34
C GLY A 21 -29.27 -24.05 -14.63
N GLU A 22 -28.53 -23.06 -15.13
CA GLU A 22 -28.82 -22.39 -16.38
C GLU A 22 -28.29 -23.18 -17.58
N LYS A 23 -28.91 -22.99 -18.74
CA LYS A 23 -28.50 -23.69 -19.96
C LYS A 23 -27.19 -23.12 -20.49
N VAL A 24 -26.10 -23.87 -20.30
CA VAL A 24 -24.80 -23.53 -20.88
C VAL A 24 -24.83 -23.74 -22.40
N SER A 25 -24.68 -22.65 -23.17
CA SER A 25 -24.59 -22.71 -24.64
C SER A 25 -23.61 -21.68 -25.16
N VAL A 26 -23.01 -21.93 -26.34
CA VAL A 26 -22.04 -21.02 -26.97
C VAL A 26 -22.58 -19.60 -27.13
N ARG A 27 -23.87 -19.46 -27.46
CA ARG A 27 -24.53 -18.14 -27.59
C ARG A 27 -24.60 -17.39 -26.27
N VAL A 28 -24.88 -18.09 -25.17
CA VAL A 28 -24.91 -17.51 -23.83
C VAL A 28 -23.47 -17.16 -23.39
N ILE A 29 -22.50 -18.03 -23.62
CA ILE A 29 -21.09 -17.74 -23.27
C ILE A 29 -20.58 -16.47 -23.99
N LEU A 30 -20.95 -16.29 -25.26
CA LEU A 30 -20.60 -15.09 -26.04
C LEU A 30 -21.14 -13.79 -25.44
N THR A 31 -22.25 -13.80 -24.69
CA THR A 31 -22.74 -12.59 -24.02
C THR A 31 -21.88 -12.16 -22.85
N TYR A 32 -21.13 -13.10 -22.24
CA TYR A 32 -20.18 -12.83 -21.16
C TYR A 32 -18.76 -12.53 -21.68
N LEU A 33 -18.53 -12.67 -22.99
CA LEU A 33 -17.25 -12.40 -23.67
C LEU A 33 -17.41 -11.35 -24.78
N PRO A 34 -17.70 -10.08 -24.44
CA PRO A 34 -17.91 -9.03 -25.44
C PRO A 34 -16.66 -8.74 -26.30
N ASP A 35 -15.48 -9.15 -25.82
CA ASP A 35 -14.20 -9.04 -26.51
C ASP A 35 -13.94 -10.14 -27.55
N VAL A 36 -14.78 -11.18 -27.62
CA VAL A 36 -14.61 -12.33 -28.53
C VAL A 36 -15.82 -12.46 -29.46
N SER A 37 -15.64 -12.09 -30.72
CA SER A 37 -16.69 -12.24 -31.75
C SER A 37 -16.69 -13.62 -32.44
N SER A 38 -15.61 -14.39 -32.29
CA SER A 38 -15.44 -15.67 -32.99
C SER A 38 -16.19 -16.80 -32.28
N THR A 39 -17.34 -17.17 -32.84
CA THR A 39 -18.15 -18.31 -32.38
C THR A 39 -17.39 -19.63 -32.44
N SER A 40 -16.53 -19.84 -33.46
CA SER A 40 -15.75 -21.07 -33.62
C SER A 40 -14.69 -21.23 -32.52
N THR A 41 -14.11 -20.11 -32.08
CA THR A 41 -13.16 -20.07 -30.97
C THR A 41 -13.84 -20.47 -29.66
N VAL A 42 -14.99 -19.88 -29.32
CA VAL A 42 -15.75 -20.24 -28.11
C VAL A 42 -16.26 -21.67 -28.18
N HIS A 43 -16.72 -22.13 -29.35
CA HIS A 43 -17.19 -23.51 -29.54
C HIS A 43 -16.10 -24.54 -29.23
N LYS A 44 -14.85 -24.29 -29.62
CA LYS A 44 -13.71 -25.17 -29.30
C LYS A 44 -13.53 -25.32 -27.78
N TYR A 45 -13.49 -24.21 -27.05
CA TYR A 45 -13.28 -24.19 -25.60
C TYR A 45 -14.47 -24.79 -24.83
N TYR A 46 -15.70 -24.48 -25.26
CA TYR A 46 -16.92 -25.08 -24.72
C TYR A 46 -16.97 -26.60 -24.95
N ALA A 47 -16.58 -27.08 -26.13
CA ALA A 47 -16.54 -28.51 -26.43
C ALA A 47 -15.52 -29.24 -25.54
N ASN A 48 -14.36 -28.63 -25.27
CA ASN A 48 -13.39 -29.17 -24.33
C ASN A 48 -13.96 -29.26 -22.90
N TRP A 49 -14.54 -28.16 -22.40
CA TRP A 49 -15.19 -28.13 -21.08
C TRP A 49 -16.25 -29.22 -20.94
N ARG A 50 -17.12 -29.36 -21.96
CA ARG A 50 -18.16 -30.37 -21.98
C ARG A 50 -17.61 -31.79 -21.97
N LYS A 51 -16.53 -32.04 -22.72
CA LYS A 51 -15.85 -33.35 -22.74
C LYS A 51 -15.25 -33.69 -21.38
N GLU A 52 -14.67 -32.71 -20.68
CA GLU A 52 -14.14 -32.89 -19.33
C GLU A 52 -15.26 -33.18 -18.31
N LEU A 53 -16.39 -32.47 -18.42
CA LEU A 53 -17.56 -32.71 -17.59
C LEU A 53 -18.12 -34.14 -17.78
N GLU A 54 -18.31 -34.55 -19.04
CA GLU A 54 -18.79 -35.90 -19.39
C GLU A 54 -17.81 -37.00 -18.92
N ALA A 55 -16.50 -36.75 -19.02
CA ALA A 55 -15.48 -37.67 -18.52
C ALA A 55 -15.50 -37.80 -16.99
N ASN A 56 -15.69 -36.70 -16.27
CA ASN A 56 -15.82 -36.71 -14.81
C ASN A 56 -17.10 -37.40 -14.35
N GLU A 57 -18.24 -37.12 -14.99
CA GLU A 57 -19.52 -37.79 -14.71
C GLU A 57 -19.40 -39.30 -14.92
N LYS A 58 -18.81 -39.72 -16.04
CA LYS A 58 -18.57 -41.13 -16.33
C LYS A 58 -17.61 -41.78 -15.33
N SER A 59 -16.52 -41.11 -14.95
CA SER A 59 -15.59 -41.66 -13.97
C SER A 59 -16.24 -41.82 -12.58
N LEU A 60 -17.12 -40.92 -12.18
CA LEU A 60 -17.85 -41.01 -10.91
C LEU A 60 -18.89 -42.13 -10.96
N TYR A 61 -19.62 -42.25 -12.07
CA TYR A 61 -20.54 -43.36 -12.32
C TYR A 61 -19.82 -44.71 -12.23
N ASP A 62 -18.70 -44.86 -12.94
CA ASP A 62 -17.94 -46.11 -12.99
C ASP A 62 -17.29 -46.48 -11.64
N LYS A 63 -16.92 -45.49 -10.82
CA LYS A 63 -16.26 -45.71 -9.51
C LYS A 63 -17.24 -45.91 -8.35
N LEU A 64 -18.39 -45.27 -8.38
CA LEU A 64 -19.31 -45.21 -7.23
C LEU A 64 -20.64 -45.92 -7.48
N GLY A 65 -20.97 -46.25 -8.73
CA GLY A 65 -22.20 -46.95 -9.10
C GLY A 65 -23.49 -46.15 -8.83
N PHE A 66 -23.38 -44.83 -8.67
CA PHE A 66 -24.53 -43.97 -8.43
C PHE A 66 -25.37 -43.78 -9.70
N SER A 67 -26.65 -43.43 -9.53
CA SER A 67 -27.47 -43.05 -10.67
C SER A 67 -26.88 -41.82 -11.37
N SER A 68 -27.15 -41.67 -12.68
CA SER A 68 -26.73 -40.50 -13.45
C SER A 68 -27.25 -39.20 -12.83
N GLU A 69 -28.50 -39.21 -12.36
CA GLU A 69 -29.14 -38.04 -11.76
C GLU A 69 -28.49 -37.62 -10.43
N PHE A 70 -28.07 -38.59 -9.61
CA PHE A 70 -27.30 -38.29 -8.39
C PHE A 70 -25.92 -37.71 -8.73
N THR A 71 -25.23 -38.29 -9.70
CA THR A 71 -23.91 -37.82 -10.13
C THR A 71 -23.96 -36.39 -10.67
N GLN A 72 -24.99 -36.05 -11.45
CA GLN A 72 -25.20 -34.69 -11.96
C GLN A 72 -25.48 -33.68 -10.85
N MET A 73 -26.36 -34.03 -9.90
CA MET A 73 -26.64 -33.17 -8.74
C MET A 73 -25.39 -32.94 -7.88
N PHE A 74 -24.58 -33.99 -7.68
CA PHE A 74 -23.33 -33.89 -6.94
C PHE A 74 -22.29 -33.01 -7.64
N MET A 75 -22.12 -33.17 -8.96
CA MET A 75 -21.22 -32.33 -9.76
C MET A 75 -21.66 -30.87 -9.81
N LYS A 76 -22.97 -30.62 -9.85
CA LYS A 76 -23.55 -29.28 -9.73
C LYS A 76 -23.18 -28.65 -8.39
N GLU A 77 -23.30 -29.41 -7.31
CA GLU A 77 -22.99 -28.93 -5.96
C GLU A 77 -21.49 -28.66 -5.78
N ILE A 78 -20.61 -29.51 -6.30
CA ILE A 78 -19.16 -29.24 -6.36
C ILE A 78 -18.89 -27.94 -7.10
N SER A 79 -19.49 -27.76 -8.28
CA SER A 79 -19.30 -26.56 -9.09
C SER A 79 -19.78 -25.30 -8.33
N ARG A 80 -20.91 -25.40 -7.61
CA ARG A 80 -21.42 -24.33 -6.75
C ARG A 80 -20.42 -23.96 -5.66
N PHE A 81 -19.88 -24.94 -4.93
CA PHE A 81 -18.88 -24.69 -3.89
C PHE A 81 -17.58 -24.12 -4.44
N SER A 82 -17.12 -24.57 -5.62
CA SER A 82 -15.93 -24.02 -6.26
C SER A 82 -16.11 -22.55 -6.63
N VAL A 83 -17.24 -22.18 -7.25
CA VAL A 83 -17.55 -20.79 -7.60
C VAL A 83 -17.66 -19.91 -6.34
N GLU A 84 -18.32 -20.40 -5.28
CA GLU A 84 -18.47 -19.67 -4.02
C GLU A 84 -17.11 -19.43 -3.33
N ALA A 85 -16.24 -20.45 -3.32
CA ALA A 85 -14.89 -20.33 -2.77
C ALA A 85 -14.06 -19.32 -3.55
N GLU A 86 -14.11 -19.38 -4.88
CA GLU A 86 -13.39 -18.44 -5.75
C GLU A 86 -13.86 -16.99 -5.54
N GLN A 87 -15.16 -16.75 -5.50
CA GLN A 87 -15.72 -15.43 -5.20
C GLN A 87 -15.27 -14.91 -3.84
N ARG A 88 -15.27 -15.76 -2.81
CA ARG A 88 -14.78 -15.40 -1.49
C ARG A 88 -13.30 -15.03 -1.51
N TYR A 89 -12.45 -15.83 -2.16
CA TYR A 89 -11.03 -15.52 -2.26
C TYR A 89 -10.76 -14.24 -3.04
N LYS A 90 -11.53 -13.99 -4.11
CA LYS A 90 -11.48 -12.73 -4.85
C LYS A 90 -11.83 -11.54 -3.97
N GLY A 91 -12.90 -11.64 -3.18
CA GLY A 91 -13.29 -10.58 -2.23
C GLY A 91 -12.21 -10.30 -1.18
N ILE A 92 -11.59 -11.33 -0.61
CA ILE A 92 -10.47 -11.17 0.34
C ILE A 92 -9.27 -10.48 -0.35
N ALA A 93 -8.97 -10.85 -1.60
CA ALA A 93 -7.88 -10.25 -2.34
C ALA A 93 -8.15 -8.78 -2.70
N GLU A 94 -9.39 -8.44 -3.04
CA GLU A 94 -9.82 -7.05 -3.27
C GLU A 94 -9.71 -6.22 -2.00
N GLU A 95 -10.23 -6.71 -0.87
CA GLU A 95 -10.13 -6.03 0.43
C GLU A 95 -8.66 -5.83 0.87
N ALA A 96 -7.81 -6.85 0.68
CA ALA A 96 -6.38 -6.73 0.98
C ALA A 96 -5.67 -5.69 0.09
N ASN A 97 -6.06 -5.57 -1.17
CA ASN A 97 -5.54 -4.53 -2.06
C ASN A 97 -6.02 -3.14 -1.64
N GLU A 98 -7.28 -2.99 -1.26
CA GLU A 98 -7.82 -1.71 -0.76
C GLU A 98 -7.10 -1.26 0.53
N GLN A 99 -6.89 -2.20 1.47
CA GLN A 99 -6.13 -1.92 2.70
C GLN A 99 -4.68 -1.53 2.41
N ARG A 100 -4.04 -2.23 1.46
CA ARG A 100 -2.67 -1.89 1.02
C ARG A 100 -2.61 -0.48 0.45
N ASP A 101 -3.54 -0.14 -0.44
CA ASP A 101 -3.52 1.16 -1.12
C ASP A 101 -3.82 2.30 -0.13
N ALA A 102 -4.71 2.08 0.83
CA ALA A 102 -4.94 3.01 1.94
C ALA A 102 -3.69 3.19 2.81
N ALA A 103 -2.97 2.12 3.13
CA ALA A 103 -1.73 2.18 3.91
C ALA A 103 -0.62 2.93 3.15
N ILE A 104 -0.52 2.77 1.83
CA ILE A 104 0.43 3.51 0.99
C ILE A 104 0.11 5.02 1.01
N ASP A 105 -1.16 5.40 0.89
CA ASP A 105 -1.58 6.81 0.96
C ASP A 105 -1.29 7.42 2.34
N GLU A 106 -1.53 6.67 3.41
CA GLU A 106 -1.20 7.10 4.78
C GLU A 106 0.31 7.26 4.98
N LEU A 107 1.11 6.31 4.49
CA LEU A 107 2.58 6.41 4.53
C LEU A 107 3.07 7.65 3.79
N GLY A 108 2.54 7.95 2.60
CA GLY A 108 2.89 9.16 1.85
C GLY A 108 2.60 10.45 2.64
N LYS A 109 1.44 10.54 3.32
CA LYS A 109 1.11 11.68 4.19
C LYS A 109 2.07 11.81 5.38
N MET A 110 2.49 10.68 5.95
CA MET A 110 3.43 10.66 7.07
C MET A 110 4.84 11.06 6.65
N GLU A 111 5.30 10.63 5.47
CA GLU A 111 6.57 11.06 4.87
C GLU A 111 6.59 12.57 4.61
N ASP A 112 5.53 13.13 4.02
CA ASP A 112 5.39 14.57 3.82
C ASP A 112 5.44 15.35 5.14
N ARG A 113 4.80 14.82 6.18
CA ARG A 113 4.84 15.43 7.52
C ARG A 113 6.24 15.36 8.12
N LEU A 114 6.93 14.25 7.97
CA LEU A 114 8.30 14.07 8.43
C LEU A 114 9.26 15.05 7.73
N HIS A 115 9.13 15.22 6.41
CA HIS A 115 9.91 16.20 5.65
C HIS A 115 9.71 17.62 6.16
N LYS A 116 8.45 18.02 6.42
CA LYS A 116 8.14 19.33 7.01
C LYS A 116 8.75 19.49 8.39
N GLN A 117 8.67 18.47 9.24
CA GLN A 117 9.26 18.52 10.59
C GLN A 117 10.79 18.59 10.54
N ASN A 118 11.44 17.84 9.65
CA ASN A 118 12.88 17.91 9.47
C ASN A 118 13.34 19.30 9.03
N ALA A 119 12.62 19.95 8.11
CA ALA A 119 12.92 21.32 7.72
C ALA A 119 12.82 22.31 8.89
N VAL A 120 11.83 22.16 9.77
CA VAL A 120 11.69 22.98 10.99
C VAL A 120 12.86 22.73 11.95
N VAL A 121 13.23 21.47 12.18
CA VAL A 121 14.36 21.11 13.05
C VAL A 121 15.68 21.67 12.50
N GLU A 122 15.91 21.59 11.20
CA GLU A 122 17.10 22.15 10.56
C GLU A 122 17.15 23.68 10.74
N GLN A 123 16.02 24.37 10.55
CA GLN A 123 15.94 25.81 10.76
C GLN A 123 16.22 26.18 12.23
N GLN A 124 15.61 25.46 13.18
CA GLN A 124 15.87 25.66 14.60
C GLN A 124 17.34 25.41 14.95
N GLY A 125 18.00 24.44 14.32
CA GLY A 125 19.43 24.20 14.48
C GLY A 125 20.29 25.39 14.05
N LYS A 126 19.94 26.02 12.92
CA LYS A 126 20.59 27.25 12.43
C LYS A 126 20.40 28.40 13.41
N ASP A 127 19.17 28.62 13.86
CA ASP A 127 18.83 29.69 14.80
C ASP A 127 19.58 29.51 16.15
N ILE A 128 19.63 28.28 16.69
CA ILE A 128 20.40 27.97 17.91
C ILE A 128 21.88 28.27 17.71
N THR A 129 22.44 27.94 16.55
CA THR A 129 23.85 28.17 16.25
C THR A 129 24.16 29.67 16.19
N GLN A 130 23.28 30.43 15.54
CA GLN A 130 23.37 31.89 15.48
C GLN A 130 23.29 32.51 16.88
N LEU A 131 22.26 32.17 17.65
CA LEU A 131 22.06 32.71 19.01
C LEU A 131 23.22 32.38 19.94
N LYS A 132 23.81 31.18 19.83
CA LYS A 132 25.03 30.83 20.57
C LYS A 132 26.21 31.71 20.17
N GLY A 133 26.38 31.99 18.88
CA GLY A 133 27.42 32.89 18.38
C GLY A 133 27.25 34.32 18.89
N GLU A 134 26.02 34.84 18.84
CA GLU A 134 25.67 36.17 19.38
C GLU A 134 25.92 36.24 20.89
N LEU A 135 25.54 35.21 21.65
CA LEU A 135 25.78 35.12 23.09
C LEU A 135 27.29 35.16 23.40
N THR A 136 28.10 34.31 22.75
CA THR A 136 29.56 34.31 22.95
C THR A 136 30.20 35.64 22.59
N GLN A 137 29.74 36.30 21.52
CA GLN A 137 30.24 37.62 21.15
C GLN A 137 29.85 38.69 22.18
N SER A 138 28.62 38.64 22.69
CA SER A 138 28.15 39.52 23.75
C SER A 138 28.95 39.34 25.04
N GLU A 139 29.19 38.10 25.46
CA GLU A 139 30.00 37.78 26.64
C GLU A 139 31.42 38.35 26.52
N ARG A 140 32.09 38.12 25.37
CA ARG A 140 33.42 38.68 25.11
C ARG A 140 33.43 40.21 25.13
N THR A 141 32.41 40.83 24.55
CA THR A 141 32.30 42.30 24.51
C THR A 141 32.11 42.85 25.92
N HIS A 142 31.25 42.23 26.71
CA HIS A 142 31.00 42.61 28.09
C HIS A 142 32.23 42.43 28.97
N GLU A 143 32.94 41.32 28.85
CA GLU A 143 34.19 41.05 29.59
C GLU A 143 35.28 42.08 29.23
N ALA A 144 35.40 42.45 27.94
CA ALA A 144 36.31 43.49 27.50
C ALA A 144 35.95 44.89 28.04
N GLU A 145 34.65 45.22 28.10
CA GLU A 145 34.16 46.48 28.69
C GLU A 145 34.41 46.52 30.20
N MET A 146 34.14 45.43 30.91
CA MET A 146 34.43 45.31 32.34
C MET A 146 35.92 45.49 32.63
N SER A 147 36.80 44.83 31.87
CA SER A 147 38.25 44.99 32.04
C SER A 147 38.72 46.42 31.79
N LYS A 148 38.16 47.11 30.78
CA LYS A 148 38.44 48.54 30.54
C LYS A 148 37.96 49.41 31.70
N LEU A 149 36.78 49.13 32.25
CA LEU A 149 36.22 49.88 33.38
C LEU A 149 37.09 49.71 34.63
N GLU A 150 37.52 48.48 34.93
CA GLU A 150 38.41 48.16 36.04
C GLU A 150 39.77 48.86 35.90
N GLN A 151 40.37 48.84 34.70
CA GLN A 151 41.61 49.56 34.42
C GLN A 151 41.44 51.07 34.60
N SER A 152 40.37 51.65 34.05
CA SER A 152 40.07 53.08 34.21
C SER A 152 39.88 53.44 35.68
N GLN A 153 39.16 52.63 36.45
CA GLN A 153 38.95 52.84 37.87
C GLN A 153 40.27 52.77 38.65
N HIS A 154 41.13 51.79 38.34
CA HIS A 154 42.44 51.65 38.96
C HIS A 154 43.31 52.90 38.72
N VAL A 155 43.38 53.38 37.47
CA VAL A 155 44.11 54.61 37.13
C VAL A 155 43.58 55.80 37.92
N LEU A 156 42.26 55.99 37.95
CA LEU A 156 41.62 57.12 38.64
C LEU A 156 41.87 57.09 40.15
N VAL A 157 41.77 55.92 40.78
CA VAL A 157 42.11 55.72 42.21
C VAL A 157 43.58 56.05 42.47
N THR A 158 44.47 55.66 41.57
CA THR A 158 45.92 55.92 41.70
C THR A 158 46.21 57.42 41.60
N GLU A 159 45.63 58.12 40.62
CA GLU A 159 45.76 59.58 40.47
C GLU A 159 45.20 60.33 41.68
N LEU A 160 44.03 59.93 42.19
CA LEU A 160 43.43 60.54 43.38
C LEU A 160 44.32 60.37 44.62
N ARG A 161 44.88 59.18 44.82
CA ARG A 161 45.84 58.94 45.91
C ARG A 161 47.07 59.83 45.78
N GLN A 162 47.65 59.94 44.59
CA GLN A 162 48.80 60.82 44.34
C GLN A 162 48.48 62.30 44.64
N ARG A 163 47.30 62.79 44.24
CA ARG A 163 46.88 64.17 44.53
C ARG A 163 46.69 64.43 46.01
N ILE A 164 46.15 63.46 46.77
CA ILE A 164 46.03 63.59 48.23
C ILE A 164 47.42 63.74 48.86
N THR A 165 48.38 62.91 48.47
CA THR A 165 49.77 62.98 48.98
C THR A 165 50.49 64.27 48.59
N GLN A 166 50.08 64.95 47.51
CA GLN A 166 50.64 66.25 47.12
C GLN A 166 50.03 67.45 47.86
N LEU A 167 48.88 67.24 48.54
CA LEU A 167 48.16 68.28 49.28
C LEU A 167 48.41 68.22 50.80
N GLU A 168 49.04 67.16 51.29
CA GLU A 168 49.59 67.00 52.65
C GLU A 168 51.04 67.52 52.74
#